data_AF-A0A8I2ZKE3-F1
#
_entry.id   AF-A0A8I2ZKE3-F1
#
_cell.length_a   1.000
_cell.length_b   1.000
_cell.length_c   1.000
_cell.angle_alpha   90.00
_cell.angle_beta   90.00
_cell.angle_gamma   90.00
#
_symmetry.space_group_name_H-M   'P 1'
#
loop_
_entity.id
_entity.type
_entity.pdbx_description
1 polymer ?
#
loop_
_entity_poly.entity_id
_entity_poly.type
_entity_poly.pdbx_seq_one_letter_code
_entity_poly.pdbx_strand_id
1 'polypeptide(L)'
;MDRQAHLVDDSIGLPSLAIVGSIFGVSVILYMLRIYIRVIPRYQLNGSDYCASCALVAEAITFSFFAAAVAFGLGRHSVFVSPEDGASILRCLFAIAWR
;
A
#
# COMPACT_ATOMS: atom_id res chain seq x y z
N MET A 1 -8.32 -2.48 37.81
CA MET A 1 -8.06 -1.80 36.51
C MET A 1 -6.89 -2.53 35.86
N ASP A 2 -7.05 -3.83 35.58
CA ASP A 2 -5.90 -4.74 35.39
C ASP A 2 -5.96 -5.51 34.06
N ARG A 3 -6.77 -5.04 33.11
CA ARG A 3 -6.90 -5.67 31.77
C ARG A 3 -5.90 -5.16 30.74
N GLN A 4 -5.07 -4.17 31.10
CA GLN A 4 -4.12 -3.51 30.19
C GLN A 4 -2.75 -4.20 30.16
N ALA A 5 -2.40 -5.01 31.17
CA ALA A 5 -1.08 -5.66 31.29
C ALA A 5 -0.89 -6.87 30.35
N HIS A 6 -1.91 -7.29 29.60
CA HIS A 6 -1.86 -8.46 28.70
C HIS A 6 -1.93 -8.06 27.20
N LEU A 7 -2.02 -6.78 26.85
CA LEU A 7 -2.01 -6.38 25.44
C LEU A 7 -0.57 -6.43 24.94
N VAL A 8 -0.20 -7.56 24.34
CA VAL A 8 1.02 -7.71 23.53
C VAL A 8 0.91 -6.75 22.35
N ASP A 9 2.00 -6.09 21.95
CA ASP A 9 2.07 -5.23 20.75
C ASP A 9 2.07 -6.09 19.48
N ASP A 10 0.99 -6.86 19.30
CA ASP A 10 0.74 -7.70 18.13
C ASP A 10 0.30 -6.81 16.97
N SER A 11 1.27 -6.26 16.25
CA SER A 11 1.02 -5.44 15.06
C SER A 11 0.80 -6.32 13.82
N ILE A 12 -0.39 -6.24 13.23
CA ILE A 12 -0.69 -6.91 11.95
C ILE A 12 -0.22 -6.10 10.73
N GLY A 13 0.22 -4.85 10.93
CA GLY A 13 0.54 -3.92 9.84
C GLY A 13 1.71 -4.40 8.97
N LEU A 14 2.80 -4.82 9.61
CA LEU A 14 3.99 -5.30 8.90
C LEU A 14 3.74 -6.61 8.14
N PRO A 15 3.11 -7.65 8.72
CA PRO A 15 2.68 -8.83 7.99
C PRO A 15 1.77 -8.51 6.79
N SER A 16 0.79 -7.62 6.96
CA SER A 16 -0.09 -7.21 5.86
C SER A 16 0.68 -6.48 4.76
N LEU A 17 1.62 -5.60 5.11
CA LEU A 17 2.47 -4.90 4.14
C LEU A 17 3.33 -5.87 3.32
N ALA A 18 3.87 -6.91 3.96
CA ALA A 18 4.65 -7.93 3.27
C ALA A 18 3.81 -8.72 2.26
N ILE A 19 2.58 -9.13 2.64
CA ILE A 19 1.67 -9.86 1.76
C ILE A 19 1.28 -8.98 0.56
N VAL A 20 0.79 -7.76 0.82
CA VAL A 20 0.38 -6.84 -0.25
C VAL A 20 1.56 -6.48 -1.16
N GLY A 21 2.73 -6.22 -0.58
CA GLY A 21 3.95 -5.92 -1.32
C GLY A 21 4.40 -7.06 -2.23
N SER A 22 4.25 -8.31 -1.79
CA SER A 22 4.58 -9.48 -2.61
C SER A 22 3.66 -9.60 -3.83
N ILE A 23 2.35 -9.37 -3.65
CA ILE A 23 1.36 -9.38 -4.74
C ILE A 23 1.66 -8.24 -5.72
N PHE A 24 1.91 -7.03 -5.20
CA PHE A 24 2.27 -5.89 -6.04
C PHE A 24 3.55 -6.14 -6.85
N GLY A 25 4.58 -6.75 -6.24
CA GLY A 25 5.80 -7.15 -6.94
C GLY A 25 5.53 -8.11 -8.10
N VAL A 26 4.66 -9.10 -7.91
CA VAL A 26 4.22 -10.00 -8.98
C VAL A 26 3.49 -9.23 -10.09
N SER A 27 2.59 -8.31 -9.74
CA SER A 27 1.89 -7.45 -10.71
C SER A 27 2.86 -6.63 -11.56
N VAL A 28 3.90 -6.05 -10.96
CA VAL A 28 4.95 -5.30 -11.67
C VAL A 28 5.68 -6.21 -12.67
N ILE A 29 6.09 -7.41 -12.27
CA ILE A 29 6.80 -8.36 -13.15
C ILE A 29 5.92 -8.73 -14.35
N LEU A 30 4.65 -9.06 -14.10
CA LEU A 30 3.71 -9.42 -15.17
C LEU A 30 3.45 -8.25 -16.13
N TYR A 31 3.35 -7.02 -15.61
CA TYR A 31 3.23 -5.83 -16.44
C TYR A 31 4.48 -5.59 -17.29
N MET A 32 5.68 -5.73 -16.72
CA MET A 32 6.94 -5.58 -17.47
C MET A 32 7.03 -6.62 -18.59
N LEU A 33 6.66 -7.88 -18.32
CA LEU A 33 6.60 -8.93 -19.33
C LEU A 33 5.61 -8.58 -20.44
N ARG A 34 4.43 -8.06 -20.08
CA ARG A 34 3.40 -7.62 -21.04
C ARG A 34 3.93 -6.53 -21.98
N ILE A 35 4.58 -5.50 -21.44
CA ILE A 35 5.14 -4.40 -22.26
C ILE A 35 6.29 -4.90 -23.11
N TYR A 36 7.19 -5.72 -22.54
CA TYR A 36 8.32 -6.31 -23.28
C TYR A 36 7.85 -7.10 -24.50
N ILE A 37 6.85 -7.98 -24.35
CA ILE A 37 6.28 -8.80 -25.43
C ILE A 37 5.51 -7.95 -26.46
N ARG A 38 5.03 -6.75 -26.13
CA ARG A 38 4.33 -5.90 -27.10
C ARG A 38 5.24 -4.92 -27.83
N VAL A 39 6.24 -4.38 -27.15
CA VAL A 39 7.16 -3.39 -27.70
C VAL A 39 8.15 -4.04 -28.67
N ILE A 40 8.81 -5.13 -28.27
CA ILE A 40 9.89 -5.73 -29.08
C ILE A 40 9.40 -6.39 -30.38
N PRO A 41 8.32 -7.20 -30.38
CA PRO A 41 7.91 -7.95 -31.57
C PRO A 41 6.98 -7.18 -32.50
N ARG A 42 6.18 -6.24 -32.00
CA ARG A 42 5.11 -5.59 -32.79
C ARG A 42 5.12 -4.06 -32.79
N TYR A 43 5.82 -3.38 -31.86
CA TYR A 43 5.75 -1.92 -31.68
C TYR A 43 4.30 -1.37 -31.66
N GLN A 44 3.34 -2.17 -31.18
CA GLN A 44 1.93 -1.80 -31.12
C GLN A 44 1.49 -1.70 -29.67
N LEU A 45 1.58 -0.48 -29.12
CA LEU A 45 0.97 -0.13 -27.84
C LEU A 45 -0.47 0.29 -28.08
N ASN A 46 -1.39 -0.34 -27.37
CA ASN A 46 -2.82 -0.03 -27.45
C ASN A 46 -3.28 0.78 -26.24
N GLY A 47 -4.46 1.38 -26.30
CA GLY A 47 -5.06 2.11 -25.16
C GLY A 47 -5.12 1.29 -23.87
N SER A 48 -5.30 -0.03 -23.98
CA SER A 48 -5.26 -0.96 -22.84
C SER A 48 -3.89 -0.97 -22.14
N ASP A 49 -2.79 -0.80 -22.86
CA ASP A 49 -1.45 -0.79 -22.26
C ASP A 49 -1.20 0.51 -21.50
N TYR A 50 -1.62 1.65 -22.04
CA TYR A 50 -1.58 2.93 -21.33
C TYR A 50 -2.45 2.92 -20.07
N CYS A 51 -3.66 2.34 -20.14
CA CYS A 51 -4.51 2.18 -18.96
C CYS A 51 -3.83 1.31 -17.89
N ALA A 52 -3.15 0.23 -18.31
CA ALA A 52 -2.38 -0.61 -17.39
C ALA A 52 -1.18 0.13 -16.79
N SER A 53 -0.49 0.99 -17.56
CA SER A 53 0.57 1.86 -17.04
C SER A 53 0.03 2.80 -15.96
N CYS A 54 -1.09 3.48 -16.23
CA CYS A 54 -1.74 4.39 -15.28
C CYS A 54 -2.18 3.66 -14.02
N ALA A 55 -2.76 2.46 -14.16
CA ALA A 55 -3.15 1.62 -13.03
C ALA A 55 -1.95 1.25 -12.16
N LEU A 56 -0.83 0.83 -12.76
CA LEU A 56 0.38 0.49 -12.02
C LEU A 56 0.96 1.68 -11.25
N VAL A 57 0.93 2.87 -11.85
CA VAL A 57 1.36 4.12 -11.18
C VAL A 57 0.44 4.45 -10.00
N ALA A 58 -0.87 4.37 -10.20
CA ALA A 58 -1.85 4.60 -9.12
C ALA A 58 -1.70 3.59 -7.98
N GLU A 59 -1.44 2.32 -8.30
CA GLU A 59 -1.20 1.27 -7.33
C GLU A 59 0.10 1.52 -6.55
N ALA A 60 1.18 1.95 -7.21
CA ALA A 60 2.44 2.31 -6.55
C ALA A 60 2.27 3.47 -5.55
N ILE A 61 1.49 4.49 -5.92
CA ILE A 61 1.15 5.61 -5.04
C ILE A 61 0.35 5.11 -3.82
N THR A 62 -0.67 4.29 -4.07
CA THR A 62 -1.51 3.72 -3.02
C THR A 62 -0.71 2.84 -2.04
N PHE A 63 0.16 1.99 -2.57
CA PHE A 63 1.04 1.14 -1.77
C PHE A 63 2.02 1.97 -0.92
N SER A 64 2.52 3.09 -1.46
CA SER A 64 3.40 4.00 -0.73
C SER A 64 2.67 4.67 0.44
N PHE A 65 1.43 5.11 0.24
CA PHE A 65 0.60 5.63 1.32
C PHE A 65 0.26 4.57 2.36
N PHE A 66 0.01 3.33 1.94
CA PHE A 66 -0.22 2.22 2.85
C PHE A 66 1.01 1.92 3.70
N ALA A 67 2.21 1.89 3.10
CA ALA A 67 3.47 1.72 3.82
C ALA A 67 3.71 2.85 4.83
N ALA A 68 3.42 4.10 4.46
CA ALA A 68 3.50 5.24 5.36
C ALA A 68 2.51 5.12 6.53
N ALA A 69 1.28 4.69 6.28
CA ALA A 69 0.29 4.46 7.31
C ALA A 69 0.73 3.37 8.30
N VAL A 70 1.33 2.28 7.81
CA VAL A 70 1.93 1.23 8.67
C VAL A 70 3.07 1.79 9.52
N ALA A 71 3.89 2.70 8.98
CA ALA A 71 4.94 3.37 9.75
C ALA A 71 4.40 4.25 10.88
N PHE A 72 3.23 4.89 10.69
CA PHE A 72 2.51 5.62 11.74
C PHE A 72 1.77 4.71 12.74
N GLY A 73 1.84 3.38 12.58
CA GLY A 73 1.24 2.43 13.50
C GLY A 73 -0.09 1.84 13.05
N LEU A 74 -0.46 1.96 11.77
CA LEU A 74 -1.57 1.21 11.21
C LEU A 74 -1.35 -0.30 11.42
N GLY A 75 -2.29 -0.96 12.07
CA GLY A 75 -2.22 -2.38 12.44
C GLY A 75 -1.80 -2.64 13.88
N ARG A 76 -1.41 -1.62 14.65
CA ARG A 76 -1.24 -1.70 16.12
C ARG A 76 -2.58 -1.48 16.81
N HIS A 77 -2.71 -1.95 18.06
CA HIS A 77 -3.87 -1.63 18.87
C HIS A 77 -3.99 -0.10 19.08
N SER A 78 -5.21 0.43 19.05
CA SER A 78 -5.48 1.88 19.18
C SER A 78 -4.96 2.49 20.47
N VAL A 79 -4.72 1.68 21.50
CA VAL A 79 -4.14 2.10 22.78
C VAL A 79 -2.65 2.49 22.64
N PHE A 80 -1.95 1.96 21.63
CA PHE A 80 -0.54 2.22 21.35
C PHE A 80 -0.31 3.23 20.23
N VAL A 81 -1.37 3.80 19.66
CA VAL A 81 -1.31 4.81 18.60
C VAL A 81 -1.67 6.16 19.20
N SER A 82 -0.78 7.14 19.06
CA SER A 82 -1.05 8.49 19.51
C SER A 82 -2.18 9.12 18.67
N PRO A 83 -2.96 10.08 19.21
CA PRO A 83 -4.02 10.74 18.44
C PRO A 83 -3.50 11.45 17.18
N GLU A 84 -2.28 11.98 17.24
CA GLU A 84 -1.56 12.64 16.15
C GLU A 84 -1.14 11.66 15.04
N ASP A 85 -0.65 10.47 15.41
CA ASP A 85 -0.35 9.40 14.45
C ASP A 85 -1.63 8.85 13.83
N GLY A 86 -2.72 8.73 14.62
CA GLY A 86 -4.04 8.34 14.12
C GLY A 86 -4.56 9.28 13.03
N ALA A 87 -4.41 10.60 13.22
CA ALA A 87 -4.75 11.58 12.18
C ALA A 87 -3.86 11.44 10.93
N SER A 88 -2.58 11.13 11.11
CA SER A 88 -1.63 10.91 10.01
C SER A 88 -1.97 9.65 9.20
N ILE A 89 -2.36 8.55 9.87
CA ILE A 89 -2.86 7.33 9.24
C ILE A 89 -4.09 7.64 8.36
N LEU A 90 -5.07 8.38 8.89
CA LEU A 90 -6.28 8.74 8.14
C LEU A 90 -5.97 9.62 6.92
N ARG A 91 -5.01 10.54 7.04
CA ARG A 91 -4.52 11.36 5.92
C ARG A 91 -3.88 10.49 4.84
N CYS A 92 -3.07 9.49 5.22
CA CYS A 92 -2.49 8.56 4.26
C CYS A 92 -3.54 7.70 3.55
N LEU A 93 -4.55 7.19 4.27
CA LEU A 93 -5.52 6.24 3.70
C LEU A 93 -6.61 6.90 2.85
N PHE A 94 -7.09 8.07 3.26
CA PHE A 94 -8.27 8.67 2.66
C PHE A 94 -8.01 10.05 2.05
N ALA A 95 -6.77 10.54 2.12
CA ALA A 95 -6.42 11.91 1.71
C ALA A 95 -7.31 12.99 2.36
N ILE A 96 -7.91 12.71 3.53
CA ILE A 96 -8.82 13.63 4.19
C ILE A 96 -7.98 14.62 4.98
N ALA A 97 -7.94 15.87 4.51
CA ALA A 97 -7.48 17.00 5.29
C ALA A 97 -8.61 17.40 6.26
N TRP A 98 -8.71 16.76 7.42
CA TRP A 98 -9.55 17.31 8.49
C TRP A 98 -8.85 18.54 9.05
N ARG A 99 -9.55 19.68 8.94
CA ARG A 99 -9.13 21.00 9.41
C ARG A 99 -9.61 21.22 10.84
#